data_AF-A0AAJ1LYE9-F1
#
_entry.id   AF-A0AAJ1LYE9-F1
#
_cell.length_a   1.000
_cell.length_b   1.000
_cell.length_c   1.000
_cell.angle_alpha   90.00
_cell.angle_beta   90.00
_cell.angle_gamma   90.00
#
_symmetry.space_group_name_H-M   'P 1'
#
loop_
_entity.id
_entity.type
_entity.pdbx_description
1 polymer ?
#
loop_
_entity_poly.entity_id
_entity_poly.type
_entity_poly.pdbx_seq_one_letter_code
_entity_poly.pdbx_strand_id
1 'polypeptide(L)'
;MTATLQDAYRPFLLDAGEAPVLPDDLDALLRRRWAFQAVTGLADADVHTDPLVAFPLPIRQQQAWHGSVSFLWCPLAWLPEPLAAPPETSTAVPTIASRVWAATVVLALGATGLFDRDRGFADLEQWYGFDLSDPATRRRAEAWCADPSRGDELFDRIRADLHRKILSAAAPARTAALMGMLKTQQAAIADSLQRSLAAATDPREALVGHLAIALEMLGDHPFDGPVRVGDVMLGLLSEIQPDGGVDVDPALLDDAVTDLQRLLDAVAGRRHAA
;
A
#
# COMPACT_ATOMS: atom_id res chain seq x y z
N MET A 1 -18.41 0.11 -27.29
CA MET A 1 -17.09 0.60 -26.83
C MET A 1 -16.31 -0.64 -26.43
N THR A 2 -15.38 -1.06 -27.29
CA THR A 2 -14.61 -2.28 -27.10
C THR A 2 -13.53 -1.97 -26.07
N ALA A 3 -13.65 -2.54 -24.88
CA ALA A 3 -12.58 -2.52 -23.89
C ALA A 3 -11.31 -3.04 -24.57
N THR A 4 -10.26 -2.24 -24.55
CA THR A 4 -8.98 -2.58 -25.15
C THR A 4 -8.37 -3.71 -24.34
N LEU A 5 -7.56 -4.59 -24.94
CA LEU A 5 -6.88 -5.67 -24.20
C LEU A 5 -6.12 -5.18 -22.96
N GLN A 6 -5.68 -3.91 -22.91
CA GLN A 6 -5.12 -3.29 -21.71
C GLN A 6 -6.08 -3.23 -20.50
N ASP A 7 -7.39 -3.07 -20.72
CA ASP A 7 -8.41 -2.94 -19.67
C ASP A 7 -8.66 -4.28 -18.94
N ALA A 8 -8.28 -5.41 -19.55
CA ALA A 8 -8.47 -6.75 -18.98
C ALA A 8 -7.27 -7.26 -18.16
N TYR A 9 -6.09 -6.61 -18.22
CA TYR A 9 -4.83 -7.24 -17.78
C TYR A 9 -4.23 -6.70 -16.49
N ARG A 10 -4.84 -5.70 -15.85
CA ARG A 10 -4.18 -5.00 -14.73
C ARG A 10 -5.14 -4.58 -13.61
N PRO A 11 -5.88 -5.53 -13.00
CA PRO A 11 -6.93 -5.25 -11.99
C PRO A 11 -6.44 -4.60 -10.68
N PHE A 12 -5.12 -4.50 -10.49
CA PHE A 12 -4.51 -3.80 -9.36
C PHE A 12 -4.22 -2.33 -9.66
N LEU A 13 -4.40 -1.88 -10.92
CA LEU A 13 -4.27 -0.47 -11.27
C LEU A 13 -5.46 0.33 -10.75
N LEU A 14 -5.19 1.62 -10.57
CA LEU A 14 -6.21 2.59 -10.22
C LEU A 14 -7.09 2.87 -11.43
N ASP A 15 -8.38 3.02 -11.16
CA ASP A 15 -9.34 3.45 -12.18
C ASP A 15 -9.09 4.92 -12.54
N ALA A 16 -9.48 5.31 -13.76
CA ALA A 16 -9.35 6.69 -14.20
C ALA A 16 -10.07 7.64 -13.24
N GLY A 17 -9.35 8.64 -12.73
CA GLY A 17 -9.88 9.59 -11.76
C GLY A 17 -9.73 9.17 -10.29
N GLU A 18 -9.22 7.99 -9.97
CA GLU A 18 -8.88 7.63 -8.59
C GLU A 18 -7.60 8.33 -8.11
N ALA A 19 -7.60 8.79 -6.86
CA ALA A 19 -6.41 9.37 -6.26
C ALA A 19 -5.41 8.26 -5.91
N PRO A 20 -4.09 8.42 -6.21
CA PRO A 20 -3.09 7.43 -5.85
C PRO A 20 -2.75 7.42 -4.37
N VAL A 21 -3.27 8.40 -3.64
CA VAL A 21 -3.10 8.57 -2.22
C VAL A 21 -4.45 8.69 -1.55
N LEU A 22 -4.55 8.21 -0.31
CA LEU A 22 -5.77 8.26 0.49
C LEU A 22 -6.97 7.55 -0.20
N PRO A 23 -6.89 6.23 -0.47
CA PRO A 23 -8.03 5.49 -1.00
C PRO A 23 -9.27 5.63 -0.10
N ASP A 24 -10.43 5.83 -0.74
CA ASP A 24 -11.73 5.96 -0.05
C ASP A 24 -12.35 4.60 0.34
N ASP A 25 -11.81 3.50 -0.19
CA ASP A 25 -12.25 2.11 0.01
C ASP A 25 -11.04 1.22 0.36
N LEU A 26 -10.93 0.82 1.63
CA LEU A 26 -9.85 -0.06 2.11
C LEU A 26 -10.03 -1.51 1.62
N ASP A 27 -11.25 -1.96 1.39
CA ASP A 27 -11.50 -3.30 0.84
C ASP A 27 -11.02 -3.39 -0.60
N ALA A 28 -11.16 -2.30 -1.37
CA ALA A 28 -10.57 -2.19 -2.70
C ALA A 28 -9.04 -2.32 -2.64
N LEU A 29 -8.37 -1.70 -1.67
CA LEU A 29 -6.93 -1.83 -1.49
C LEU A 29 -6.50 -3.29 -1.23
N LEU A 30 -7.24 -4.03 -0.38
CA LEU A 30 -6.98 -5.44 -0.12
C LEU A 30 -7.19 -6.32 -1.36
N ARG A 31 -8.28 -6.08 -2.12
CA ARG A 31 -8.50 -6.78 -3.40
C ARG A 31 -7.37 -6.50 -4.39
N ARG A 32 -6.88 -5.25 -4.47
CA ARG A 32 -5.74 -4.87 -5.30
C ARG A 32 -4.46 -5.58 -4.86
N ARG A 33 -4.24 -5.77 -3.54
CA ARG A 33 -3.11 -6.55 -2.99
C ARG A 33 -3.06 -7.95 -3.57
N TRP A 34 -4.16 -8.70 -3.47
CA TRP A 34 -4.20 -10.07 -3.96
C TRP A 34 -4.05 -10.15 -5.48
N ALA A 35 -4.69 -9.23 -6.21
CA ALA A 35 -4.52 -9.11 -7.66
C ALA A 35 -3.06 -8.82 -8.05
N PHE A 36 -2.39 -7.93 -7.31
CA PHE A 36 -0.99 -7.59 -7.52
C PHE A 36 -0.08 -8.80 -7.27
N GLN A 37 -0.29 -9.54 -6.18
CA GLN A 37 0.44 -10.79 -5.89
C GLN A 37 0.25 -11.83 -6.99
N ALA A 38 -1.00 -12.03 -7.45
CA ALA A 38 -1.29 -12.99 -8.51
C ALA A 38 -0.58 -12.67 -9.83
N VAL A 39 -0.45 -11.38 -10.18
CA VAL A 39 0.21 -10.95 -11.43
C VAL A 39 1.73 -10.93 -11.30
N THR A 40 2.25 -10.47 -10.16
CA THR A 40 3.69 -10.33 -9.93
C THR A 40 4.34 -11.61 -9.45
N GLY A 41 3.58 -12.57 -8.91
CA GLY A 41 4.13 -13.77 -8.27
C GLY A 41 4.94 -13.49 -7.01
N LEU A 42 4.87 -12.28 -6.45
CA LEU A 42 5.57 -11.92 -5.23
C LEU A 42 4.96 -12.62 -4.01
N ALA A 43 5.82 -13.00 -3.07
CA ALA A 43 5.39 -13.50 -1.77
C ALA A 43 4.74 -12.38 -0.94
N ASP A 44 4.00 -12.76 0.10
CA ASP A 44 3.32 -11.78 0.96
C ASP A 44 4.26 -10.81 1.67
N ALA A 45 5.42 -11.31 2.10
CA ALA A 45 6.48 -10.49 2.70
C ALA A 45 7.13 -9.50 1.71
N ASP A 46 6.94 -9.70 0.40
CA ASP A 46 7.50 -8.87 -0.66
C ASP A 46 6.49 -7.84 -1.20
N VAL A 47 5.33 -7.69 -0.54
CA VAL A 47 4.29 -6.74 -0.92
C VAL A 47 3.91 -5.87 0.27
N HIS A 48 4.08 -4.57 0.12
CA HIS A 48 3.63 -3.57 1.08
C HIS A 48 2.29 -2.98 0.66
N THR A 49 1.40 -2.80 1.63
CA THR A 49 0.16 -2.03 1.47
C THR A 49 0.08 -1.01 2.58
N ASP A 50 -0.27 0.22 2.22
CA ASP A 50 -0.46 1.30 3.18
C ASP A 50 -1.71 2.09 2.79
N PRO A 51 -2.60 2.50 3.70
CA PRO A 51 -3.78 3.29 3.39
C PRO A 51 -3.44 4.73 2.99
N LEU A 52 -2.16 5.11 2.95
CA LEU A 52 -1.73 6.33 2.28
C LEU A 52 -1.73 6.14 0.77
N VAL A 53 -1.65 4.91 0.29
CA VAL A 53 -1.37 4.57 -1.10
C VAL A 53 -2.45 3.64 -1.62
N ALA A 54 -3.10 4.03 -2.71
CA ALA A 54 -4.27 3.32 -3.22
C ALA A 54 -3.94 2.00 -3.97
N PHE A 55 -2.67 1.62 -4.04
CA PHE A 55 -2.19 0.40 -4.69
C PHE A 55 -1.02 -0.26 -3.93
N PRO A 56 -0.81 -1.57 -4.10
CA PRO A 56 0.30 -2.27 -3.46
C PRO A 56 1.66 -1.86 -4.03
N LEU A 57 2.67 -1.82 -3.16
CA LEU A 57 4.06 -1.53 -3.53
C LEU A 57 4.92 -2.79 -3.39
N PRO A 58 5.77 -3.12 -4.37
CA PRO A 58 6.70 -4.23 -4.23
C PRO A 58 7.84 -3.86 -3.27
N ILE A 59 8.23 -4.79 -2.41
CA ILE A 59 9.43 -4.72 -1.57
C ILE A 59 10.51 -5.54 -2.26
N ARG A 60 11.72 -4.99 -2.41
CA ARG A 60 12.86 -5.70 -2.97
C ARG A 60 14.10 -5.47 -2.12
N GLN A 61 14.70 -6.58 -1.69
CA GLN A 61 16.00 -6.57 -1.01
C GLN A 61 17.19 -6.55 -1.99
N GLN A 62 16.93 -6.83 -3.27
CA GLN A 62 17.95 -6.88 -4.31
C GLN A 62 17.68 -5.82 -5.38
N GLN A 63 18.73 -5.42 -6.11
CA GLN A 63 18.60 -4.45 -7.20
C GLN A 63 17.79 -5.01 -8.39
N ALA A 64 17.79 -6.33 -8.59
CA ALA A 64 17.03 -6.99 -9.65
C ALA A 64 15.53 -7.05 -9.32
N TRP A 65 14.68 -7.13 -10.35
CA TRP A 65 13.29 -7.53 -10.18
C TRP A 65 13.22 -9.05 -9.98
N HIS A 66 12.58 -9.51 -8.90
CA HIS A 66 12.49 -10.94 -8.56
C HIS A 66 11.08 -11.53 -8.74
N GLY A 67 10.11 -10.72 -9.15
CA GLY A 67 8.78 -11.20 -9.53
C GLY A 67 8.71 -11.68 -10.98
N SER A 68 7.49 -11.83 -11.48
CA SER A 68 7.16 -12.18 -12.86
C SER A 68 7.73 -11.15 -13.83
N VAL A 69 8.48 -11.62 -14.83
CA VAL A 69 9.06 -10.75 -15.87
C VAL A 69 7.99 -10.02 -16.69
N SER A 70 6.77 -10.57 -16.76
CA SER A 70 5.62 -9.93 -17.41
C SER A 70 5.18 -8.64 -16.71
N PHE A 71 5.76 -8.29 -15.56
CA PHE A 71 5.48 -7.04 -14.84
C PHE A 71 6.49 -5.93 -15.19
N LEU A 72 7.54 -6.20 -15.97
CA LEU A 72 8.57 -5.21 -16.28
C LEU A 72 8.08 -4.02 -17.13
N TRP A 73 6.85 -4.08 -17.68
CA TRP A 73 6.20 -2.91 -18.28
C TRP A 73 5.87 -1.82 -17.24
N CYS A 74 5.79 -2.17 -15.94
CA CYS A 74 5.32 -1.27 -14.89
C CYS A 74 6.49 -0.54 -14.20
N PRO A 75 6.41 0.79 -13.99
CA PRO A 75 7.42 1.56 -13.27
C PRO A 75 7.79 1.02 -11.88
N LEU A 76 6.86 0.36 -11.18
CA LEU A 76 7.11 -0.22 -9.86
C LEU A 76 8.18 -1.32 -9.86
N ALA A 77 8.40 -1.99 -10.99
CA ALA A 77 9.47 -2.98 -11.12
C ALA A 77 10.88 -2.35 -11.13
N TRP A 78 10.96 -1.02 -11.31
CA TRP A 78 12.18 -0.27 -11.58
C TRP A 78 12.51 0.76 -10.50
N LEU A 79 11.95 0.61 -9.30
CA LEU A 79 12.23 1.53 -8.20
C LEU A 79 13.74 1.55 -7.86
N PRO A 80 14.37 2.72 -7.64
CA PRO A 80 15.76 2.77 -7.23
C PRO A 80 15.93 2.18 -5.82
N GLU A 81 17.12 1.67 -5.50
CA GLU A 81 17.41 0.97 -4.23
C GLU A 81 16.93 1.69 -2.96
N PRO A 82 17.10 3.03 -2.79
CA PRO A 82 16.58 3.74 -1.61
C PRO A 82 15.06 3.76 -1.47
N LEU A 83 14.33 3.36 -2.52
CA LEU A 83 12.88 3.29 -2.59
C LEU A 83 12.38 1.87 -2.89
N ALA A 84 13.28 0.88 -2.99
CA ALA A 84 12.92 -0.49 -3.32
C ALA A 84 12.35 -1.25 -2.12
N ALA A 85 12.63 -0.79 -0.90
CA ALA A 85 12.06 -1.33 0.34
C ALA A 85 11.84 -0.20 1.35
N PRO A 86 10.87 -0.35 2.27
CA PRO A 86 10.79 0.53 3.43
C PRO A 86 12.06 0.42 4.28
N PRO A 87 12.44 1.47 5.01
CA PRO A 87 13.54 1.38 5.97
C PRO A 87 13.26 0.25 6.97
N GLU A 88 14.28 -0.55 7.30
CA GLU A 88 14.14 -1.68 8.22
C GLU A 88 13.54 -1.24 9.55
N THR A 89 12.49 -1.92 9.99
CA THR A 89 11.84 -1.70 11.28
C THR A 89 11.91 -2.99 12.09
N SER A 90 12.24 -2.89 13.38
CA SER A 90 12.30 -4.05 14.29
C SER A 90 10.92 -4.59 14.68
N THR A 91 9.84 -4.09 14.09
CA THR A 91 8.44 -4.36 14.46
C THR A 91 7.68 -4.89 13.25
N ALA A 92 6.71 -5.77 13.51
CA ALA A 92 5.79 -6.29 12.49
C ALA A 92 4.72 -5.27 12.03
N VAL A 93 4.59 -4.14 12.73
CA VAL A 93 3.60 -3.09 12.44
C VAL A 93 4.23 -1.99 11.56
N PRO A 94 3.51 -1.48 10.52
CA PRO A 94 3.97 -0.36 9.70
C PRO A 94 4.25 0.91 10.51
N THR A 95 5.52 1.34 10.52
CA THR A 95 5.93 2.57 11.21
C THR A 95 5.64 3.82 10.40
N ILE A 96 5.69 4.99 11.04
CA ILE A 96 5.68 6.30 10.35
C ILE A 96 6.73 6.35 9.22
N ALA A 97 7.90 5.73 9.41
CA ALA A 97 8.94 5.71 8.39
C ALA A 97 8.53 4.89 7.15
N SER A 98 7.82 3.77 7.32
CA SER A 98 7.29 2.97 6.21
C SER A 98 6.20 3.72 5.44
N ARG A 99 5.30 4.44 6.13
CA ARG A 99 4.29 5.32 5.54
C ARG A 99 4.91 6.44 4.71
N VAL A 100 5.93 7.10 5.28
CA VAL A 100 6.68 8.16 4.60
C VAL A 100 7.36 7.62 3.35
N TRP A 101 7.93 6.41 3.42
CA TRP A 101 8.49 5.73 2.25
C TRP A 101 7.42 5.49 1.19
N ALA A 102 6.28 4.89 1.54
CA ALA A 102 5.20 4.57 0.60
C ALA A 102 4.69 5.83 -0.11
N ALA A 103 4.40 6.90 0.64
CA ALA A 103 4.01 8.19 0.08
C ALA A 103 5.10 8.81 -0.80
N THR A 104 6.38 8.68 -0.42
CA THR A 104 7.50 9.18 -1.23
C THR A 104 7.54 8.48 -2.60
N VAL A 105 7.33 7.16 -2.65
CA VAL A 105 7.28 6.41 -3.91
C VAL A 105 6.19 6.96 -4.81
N VAL A 106 4.96 7.08 -4.31
CA VAL A 106 3.82 7.57 -5.10
C VAL A 106 4.03 8.99 -5.60
N LEU A 107 4.49 9.89 -4.73
CA LEU A 107 4.74 11.28 -5.10
C LEU A 107 5.85 11.38 -6.16
N ALA A 108 6.90 10.57 -6.07
CA ALA A 108 7.96 10.53 -7.07
C ALA A 108 7.46 10.02 -8.43
N LEU A 109 6.59 9.01 -8.45
CA LEU A 109 5.96 8.51 -9.67
C LEU A 109 5.07 9.58 -10.32
N GLY A 110 4.26 10.28 -9.51
CA GLY A 110 3.43 11.40 -9.99
C GLY A 110 4.26 12.54 -10.56
N ALA A 111 5.28 13.00 -9.84
CA ALA A 111 6.13 14.11 -10.27
C ALA A 111 6.98 13.82 -11.51
N THR A 112 7.21 12.54 -11.84
CA THR A 112 7.94 12.11 -13.05
C THR A 112 7.02 11.79 -14.22
N GLY A 113 5.70 11.82 -14.02
CA GLY A 113 4.71 11.38 -15.02
C GLY A 113 4.72 9.86 -15.25
N LEU A 114 5.39 9.09 -14.39
CA LEU A 114 5.33 7.61 -14.40
C LEU A 114 4.00 7.10 -13.88
N PHE A 115 3.29 7.92 -13.12
CA PHE A 115 1.89 7.77 -12.79
C PHE A 115 1.18 9.09 -13.06
N ASP A 116 0.00 9.03 -13.67
CA ASP A 116 -0.90 10.16 -13.86
C ASP A 116 -2.32 9.74 -13.47
N ARG A 117 -3.08 10.63 -12.81
CA ARG A 117 -4.43 10.30 -12.31
C ARG A 117 -5.41 9.96 -13.43
N ASP A 118 -5.28 10.64 -14.57
CA ASP A 118 -6.22 10.51 -15.67
C ASP A 118 -5.80 9.38 -16.63
N ARG A 119 -4.51 9.06 -16.69
CA ARG A 119 -3.94 8.06 -17.62
C ARG A 119 -3.45 6.77 -16.95
N GLY A 120 -3.34 6.74 -15.62
CA GLY A 120 -2.76 5.64 -14.87
C GLY A 120 -1.24 5.57 -14.98
N PHE A 121 -0.70 4.35 -14.85
CA PHE A 121 0.75 4.12 -14.96
C PHE A 121 1.23 4.23 -16.40
N ALA A 122 2.43 4.81 -16.57
CA ALA A 122 3.11 4.82 -17.85
C ALA A 122 3.41 3.39 -18.31
N ASP A 123 3.09 3.09 -19.57
CA ASP A 123 3.42 1.80 -20.19
C ASP A 123 4.86 1.84 -20.72
N LEU A 124 5.79 1.18 -20.01
CA LEU A 124 7.20 1.21 -20.35
C LEU A 124 7.52 0.43 -21.63
N GLU A 125 6.72 -0.59 -21.99
CA GLU A 125 6.87 -1.32 -23.26
C GLU A 125 6.71 -0.36 -24.43
N GLN A 126 5.66 0.46 -24.38
CA GLN A 126 5.42 1.51 -25.36
C GLN A 126 6.50 2.60 -25.32
N TRP A 127 6.92 3.02 -24.11
CA TRP A 127 7.84 4.16 -23.97
C TRP A 127 9.27 3.84 -24.45
N TYR A 128 9.78 2.64 -24.13
CA TYR A 128 11.13 2.24 -24.49
C TYR A 128 11.20 1.34 -25.72
N GLY A 129 10.05 0.97 -26.31
CA GLY A 129 9.95 0.22 -27.55
C GLY A 129 10.39 -1.24 -27.40
N PHE A 130 9.83 -1.94 -26.41
CA PHE A 130 10.03 -3.38 -26.23
C PHE A 130 8.68 -4.09 -26.05
N ASP A 131 8.66 -5.40 -26.25
CA ASP A 131 7.45 -6.22 -26.19
C ASP A 131 7.74 -7.48 -25.36
N LEU A 132 7.09 -7.64 -24.21
CA LEU A 132 7.28 -8.82 -23.34
C LEU A 132 6.53 -10.07 -23.84
N SER A 133 5.65 -9.92 -24.82
CA SER A 133 5.01 -11.03 -25.52
C SER A 133 5.93 -11.69 -26.56
N ASP A 134 6.96 -10.96 -27.05
CA ASP A 134 8.01 -11.52 -27.89
C ASP A 134 8.90 -12.49 -27.09
N PRO A 135 9.00 -13.78 -27.49
CA PRO A 135 9.82 -14.76 -26.77
C PRO A 135 11.31 -14.40 -26.68
N ALA A 136 11.87 -13.66 -27.65
CA ALA A 136 13.28 -13.27 -27.60
C ALA A 136 13.52 -12.20 -26.54
N THR A 137 12.69 -11.15 -26.52
CA THR A 137 12.71 -10.10 -25.50
C THR A 137 12.42 -10.65 -24.12
N ARG A 138 11.44 -11.55 -23.99
CA ARG A 138 11.14 -12.24 -22.72
C ARG A 138 12.33 -13.02 -22.18
N ARG A 139 13.04 -13.80 -23.00
CA ARG A 139 14.24 -14.54 -22.57
C ARG A 139 15.35 -13.61 -22.09
N ARG A 140 15.54 -12.46 -22.75
CA ARG A 140 16.50 -11.44 -22.31
C ARG A 140 16.12 -10.86 -20.95
N ALA A 141 14.83 -10.57 -20.76
CA ALA A 141 14.30 -10.09 -19.49
C ALA A 141 14.51 -11.10 -18.35
N GLU A 142 14.19 -12.38 -18.61
CA GLU A 142 14.42 -13.48 -17.66
C GLU A 142 15.90 -13.62 -17.30
N ALA A 143 16.79 -13.54 -18.29
CA ALA A 143 18.24 -13.60 -18.05
C ALA A 143 18.75 -12.39 -17.24
N TRP A 144 18.25 -11.18 -17.54
CA TRP A 144 18.63 -9.97 -16.83
C TRP A 144 18.10 -9.95 -15.38
N CYS A 145 16.87 -10.42 -15.14
CA CYS A 145 16.31 -10.57 -13.80
C CYS A 145 17.09 -11.60 -12.97
N ALA A 146 17.50 -12.72 -13.58
CA ALA A 146 18.26 -13.77 -12.90
C ALA A 146 19.69 -13.33 -12.55
N ASP A 147 20.32 -12.54 -13.41
CA ASP A 147 21.69 -12.06 -13.23
C ASP A 147 21.91 -10.70 -13.93
N PRO A 148 21.58 -9.58 -13.25
CA PRO A 148 21.77 -8.24 -13.82
C PRO A 148 23.23 -7.90 -14.09
N SER A 149 24.18 -8.64 -13.52
CA SER A 149 25.62 -8.40 -13.71
C SER A 149 26.09 -8.79 -15.11
N ARG A 150 25.35 -9.68 -15.80
CA ARG A 150 25.58 -9.99 -17.22
C ARG A 150 25.32 -8.81 -18.13
N GLY A 151 24.48 -7.87 -17.68
CA GLY A 151 24.06 -6.70 -18.42
C GLY A 151 23.09 -7.03 -19.56
N ASP A 152 22.26 -6.04 -19.88
CA ASP A 152 21.44 -6.01 -21.09
C ASP A 152 21.24 -4.54 -21.46
N GLU A 153 21.66 -4.14 -22.67
CA GLU A 153 21.69 -2.74 -23.09
C GLU A 153 20.32 -2.04 -22.94
N LEU A 154 19.23 -2.75 -23.24
CA LEU A 154 17.89 -2.18 -23.14
C LEU A 154 17.48 -2.01 -21.67
N PHE A 155 17.55 -3.07 -20.88
CA PHE A 155 17.08 -3.04 -19.49
C PHE A 155 17.98 -2.19 -18.59
N ASP A 156 19.29 -2.16 -18.85
CA ASP A 156 20.21 -1.27 -18.15
C ASP A 156 19.95 0.20 -18.45
N ARG A 157 19.60 0.52 -19.71
CA ARG A 157 19.18 1.88 -20.09
C ARG A 157 17.88 2.29 -19.40
N ILE A 158 16.88 1.41 -19.37
CA ILE A 158 15.60 1.65 -18.68
C ILE A 158 15.87 1.91 -17.20
N ARG A 159 16.61 1.01 -16.53
CA ARG A 159 17.01 1.14 -15.13
C ARG A 159 17.69 2.47 -14.86
N ALA A 160 18.71 2.82 -15.64
CA ALA A 160 19.49 4.05 -15.43
C ALA A 160 18.65 5.32 -15.63
N ASP A 161 17.75 5.35 -16.60
CA ASP A 161 16.87 6.50 -16.84
C ASP A 161 15.80 6.64 -15.74
N LEU A 162 15.10 5.56 -15.41
CA LEU A 162 14.06 5.57 -14.38
C LEU A 162 14.62 5.86 -12.99
N HIS A 163 15.74 5.26 -12.61
CA HIS A 163 16.39 5.56 -11.32
C HIS A 163 16.72 7.06 -11.21
N ARG A 164 17.28 7.65 -12.28
CA ARG A 164 17.61 9.08 -12.30
C ARG A 164 16.38 9.95 -12.13
N LYS A 165 15.32 9.69 -12.90
CA LYS A 165 14.04 10.41 -12.84
C LYS A 165 13.43 10.33 -11.44
N ILE A 166 13.24 9.11 -10.93
CA ILE A 166 12.59 8.87 -9.64
C ILE A 166 13.38 9.51 -8.49
N LEU A 167 14.70 9.31 -8.44
CA LEU A 167 15.52 9.88 -7.36
C LEU A 167 15.51 11.42 -7.38
N SER A 168 15.51 12.04 -8.56
CA SER A 168 15.45 13.50 -8.68
C SER A 168 14.12 14.08 -8.15
N ALA A 169 13.02 13.33 -8.30
CA ALA A 169 11.70 13.72 -7.84
C ALA A 169 11.42 13.36 -6.37
N ALA A 170 12.13 12.36 -5.82
CA ALA A 170 11.95 11.94 -4.43
C ALA A 170 12.57 12.91 -3.40
N ALA A 171 13.60 13.66 -3.79
CA ALA A 171 14.29 14.59 -2.87
C ALA A 171 13.42 15.79 -2.40
N PRO A 172 12.63 16.45 -3.26
CA PRO A 172 11.80 17.60 -2.86
C PRO A 172 10.49 17.23 -2.14
N ALA A 173 10.01 15.99 -2.24
CA ALA A 173 8.68 15.59 -1.76
C ALA A 173 8.53 15.47 -0.24
N ARG A 174 9.60 15.69 0.53
CA ARG A 174 9.83 14.91 1.77
C ARG A 174 9.31 15.43 3.10
N THR A 175 8.69 16.61 3.24
CA THR A 175 8.38 17.06 4.61
C THR A 175 7.02 17.72 4.81
N ALA A 176 6.70 18.81 4.12
CA ALA A 176 5.47 19.56 4.43
C ALA A 176 4.19 18.89 3.89
N ALA A 177 4.20 18.51 2.60
CA ALA A 177 3.06 17.84 1.96
C ALA A 177 2.77 16.48 2.62
N LEU A 178 3.82 15.76 3.00
CA LEU A 178 3.74 14.42 3.54
C LEU A 178 3.16 14.40 4.97
N MET A 179 3.51 15.38 5.81
CA MET A 179 2.88 15.55 7.13
C MET A 179 1.41 15.99 7.03
N GLY A 180 1.05 16.78 6.01
CA GLY A 180 -0.34 17.11 5.72
C GLY A 180 -1.15 15.88 5.31
N MET A 181 -0.62 15.09 4.38
CA MET A 181 -1.23 13.83 3.92
C MET A 181 -1.42 12.83 5.06
N LEU A 182 -0.44 12.67 5.95
CA LEU A 182 -0.55 11.79 7.11
C LEU A 182 -1.74 12.16 8.01
N LYS A 183 -1.95 13.46 8.26
CA LYS A 183 -3.11 13.91 9.06
C LYS A 183 -4.43 13.67 8.33
N THR A 184 -4.50 13.95 7.03
CA THR A 184 -5.71 13.71 6.23
C THR A 184 -6.03 12.21 6.15
N GLN A 185 -5.02 11.36 6.04
CA GLN A 185 -5.16 9.91 6.04
C GLN A 185 -5.75 9.39 7.33
N GLN A 186 -5.27 9.88 8.47
CA GLN A 186 -5.73 9.43 9.78
C GLN A 186 -7.24 9.66 9.92
N ALA A 187 -7.72 10.83 9.52
CA ALA A 187 -9.15 11.13 9.50
C ALA A 187 -9.90 10.23 8.50
N ALA A 188 -9.38 10.04 7.28
CA ALA A 188 -10.03 9.20 6.27
C ALA A 188 -10.14 7.72 6.67
N ILE A 189 -9.08 7.15 7.28
CA ILE A 189 -9.10 5.79 7.82
C ILE A 189 -10.16 5.69 8.92
N ALA A 190 -10.16 6.64 9.86
CA ALA A 190 -11.12 6.64 10.95
C ALA A 190 -12.57 6.70 10.42
N ASP A 191 -12.84 7.57 9.46
CA ASP A 191 -14.16 7.69 8.82
C ASP A 191 -14.56 6.41 8.07
N SER A 192 -13.62 5.78 7.35
CA SER A 192 -13.87 4.53 6.63
C SER A 192 -14.19 3.38 7.58
N LEU A 193 -13.39 3.22 8.64
CA LEU A 193 -13.61 2.19 9.65
C LEU A 193 -14.94 2.39 10.37
N GLN A 194 -15.32 3.63 10.69
CA GLN A 194 -16.62 3.93 11.29
C GLN A 194 -17.78 3.59 10.35
N ARG A 195 -17.70 3.95 9.06
CA ARG A 195 -18.74 3.61 8.07
C ARG A 195 -18.91 2.10 7.95
N SER A 196 -17.81 1.36 7.90
CA SER A 196 -17.83 -0.08 7.75
C SER A 196 -18.33 -0.79 9.01
N LEU A 197 -17.94 -0.31 10.21
CA LEU A 197 -18.48 -0.79 11.48
C LEU A 197 -20.00 -0.55 11.60
N ALA A 198 -20.49 0.61 11.15
CA ALA A 198 -21.92 0.92 11.13
C ALA A 198 -22.73 0.10 10.11
N ALA A 199 -22.08 -0.42 9.06
CA ALA A 199 -22.71 -1.24 8.02
C ALA A 199 -22.68 -2.75 8.32
N ALA A 200 -21.92 -3.18 9.33
CA ALA A 200 -21.74 -4.57 9.67
C ALA A 200 -23.05 -5.22 10.17
N THR A 201 -23.41 -6.36 9.59
CA THR A 201 -24.54 -7.19 10.06
C THR A 201 -24.18 -8.08 11.25
N ASP A 202 -22.89 -8.44 11.39
CA ASP A 202 -22.36 -9.10 12.58
C ASP A 202 -21.28 -8.19 13.20
N PRO A 203 -21.54 -7.61 14.38
CA PRO A 203 -20.60 -6.72 15.04
C PRO A 203 -19.30 -7.44 15.45
N ARG A 204 -19.30 -8.75 15.70
CA ARG A 204 -18.11 -9.48 16.16
C ARG A 204 -17.10 -9.73 15.03
N GLU A 205 -17.59 -10.24 13.90
CA GLU A 205 -16.75 -10.48 12.71
C GLU A 205 -16.19 -9.17 12.16
N ALA A 206 -17.03 -8.12 12.12
CA ALA A 206 -16.57 -6.78 11.78
C ALA A 206 -15.52 -6.29 12.78
N LEU A 207 -15.77 -6.36 14.09
CA LEU A 207 -14.84 -5.81 15.08
C LEU A 207 -13.44 -6.44 14.99
N VAL A 208 -13.32 -7.76 14.78
CA VAL A 208 -12.01 -8.42 14.64
C VAL A 208 -11.28 -7.99 13.36
N GLY A 209 -11.97 -7.98 12.21
CA GLY A 209 -11.38 -7.55 10.95
C GLY A 209 -10.97 -6.07 10.97
N HIS A 210 -11.80 -5.22 11.58
CA HIS A 210 -11.56 -3.79 11.69
C HIS A 210 -10.47 -3.47 12.70
N LEU A 211 -10.38 -4.20 13.82
CA LEU A 211 -9.27 -4.08 14.76
C LEU A 211 -7.96 -4.50 14.12
N ALA A 212 -7.93 -5.58 13.33
CA ALA A 212 -6.72 -5.99 12.62
C ALA A 212 -6.25 -4.90 11.63
N ILE A 213 -7.18 -4.37 10.81
CA ILE A 213 -6.89 -3.27 9.89
C ILE A 213 -6.42 -2.04 10.68
N ALA A 214 -7.13 -1.65 11.71
CA ALA A 214 -6.80 -0.45 12.45
C ALA A 214 -5.50 -0.60 13.28
N LEU A 215 -5.15 -1.80 13.73
CA LEU A 215 -3.87 -2.09 14.38
C LEU A 215 -2.71 -1.88 13.39
N GLU A 216 -2.85 -2.42 12.19
CA GLU A 216 -1.89 -2.25 11.10
C GLU A 216 -1.79 -0.77 10.69
N MET A 217 -2.93 -0.06 10.71
CA MET A 217 -3.08 1.26 10.10
C MET A 217 -3.04 2.44 11.05
N LEU A 218 -3.13 2.22 12.35
CA LEU A 218 -3.06 3.26 13.37
C LEU A 218 -2.16 2.87 14.55
N GLY A 219 -1.59 1.66 14.58
CA GLY A 219 -0.92 1.10 15.76
C GLY A 219 0.13 2.00 16.44
N ASP A 220 0.91 2.74 15.66
CA ASP A 220 1.95 3.65 16.19
C ASP A 220 1.44 5.06 16.56
N HIS A 221 0.15 5.33 16.41
CA HIS A 221 -0.43 6.65 16.67
C HIS A 221 -0.53 6.93 18.17
N PRO A 222 -0.16 8.12 18.65
CA PRO A 222 -0.37 8.51 20.05
C PRO A 222 -1.87 8.73 20.31
N PHE A 223 -2.44 8.03 21.28
CA PHE A 223 -3.87 8.10 21.60
C PHE A 223 -4.16 8.98 22.83
N ASP A 224 -3.29 8.96 23.84
CA ASP A 224 -3.29 9.91 24.95
C ASP A 224 -1.94 9.81 25.71
N GLY A 225 -1.20 10.91 25.79
CA GLY A 225 0.14 10.92 26.40
C GLY A 225 1.08 9.84 25.81
N PRO A 226 1.57 8.86 26.59
CA PRO A 226 2.45 7.81 26.11
C PRO A 226 1.73 6.61 25.46
N VAL A 227 0.39 6.52 25.56
CA VAL A 227 -0.39 5.36 25.10
C VAL A 227 -0.52 5.39 23.58
N ARG A 228 -0.20 4.27 22.93
CA ARG A 228 -0.41 4.11 21.49
C ARG A 228 -1.76 3.48 21.19
N VAL A 229 -2.34 3.82 20.04
CA VAL A 229 -3.55 3.19 19.51
C VAL A 229 -3.38 1.66 19.42
N GLY A 230 -2.19 1.20 19.02
CA GLY A 230 -1.89 -0.23 18.94
C GLY A 230 -1.96 -0.96 20.28
N ASP A 231 -1.57 -0.31 21.37
CA ASP A 231 -1.64 -0.91 22.71
C ASP A 231 -3.10 -1.12 23.14
N VAL A 232 -3.96 -0.13 22.85
CA VAL A 232 -5.41 -0.22 23.10
C VAL A 232 -6.03 -1.32 22.24
N MET A 233 -5.69 -1.37 20.96
CA MET A 233 -6.26 -2.35 20.02
C MET A 233 -5.80 -3.78 20.27
N LEU A 234 -4.54 -3.99 20.70
CA LEU A 234 -4.06 -5.30 21.15
C LEU A 234 -4.80 -5.75 22.42
N GLY A 235 -5.11 -4.83 23.33
CA GLY A 235 -5.96 -5.10 24.49
C GLY A 235 -7.35 -5.59 24.07
N LEU A 236 -8.03 -4.82 23.21
CA LEU A 236 -9.36 -5.17 22.68
C LEU A 236 -9.34 -6.53 21.94
N LEU A 237 -8.35 -6.77 21.08
CA LEU A 237 -8.20 -8.05 20.37
C LEU A 237 -8.02 -9.22 21.35
N SER A 238 -7.24 -9.03 22.42
CA SER A 238 -7.00 -10.05 23.44
C SER A 238 -8.26 -10.36 24.26
N GLU A 239 -9.16 -9.39 24.44
CA GLU A 239 -10.45 -9.57 25.11
C GLU A 239 -11.49 -10.29 24.23
N ILE A 240 -11.46 -10.06 22.91
CA ILE A 240 -12.42 -10.63 21.94
C ILE A 240 -11.97 -12.02 21.43
N GLN A 241 -10.67 -12.31 21.47
CA GLN A 241 -10.10 -13.62 21.12
C GLN A 241 -9.33 -14.24 22.29
N PRO A 242 -9.99 -14.61 23.40
CA PRO A 242 -9.33 -15.40 24.43
C PRO A 242 -8.93 -16.76 23.84
N ASP A 243 -7.69 -17.19 24.11
CA ASP A 243 -7.18 -18.51 23.73
C ASP A 243 -8.23 -19.60 24.02
N GLY A 244 -8.85 -20.15 22.98
CA GLY A 244 -9.81 -21.27 23.10
C GLY A 244 -11.21 -21.08 22.51
N GLY A 245 -11.52 -19.98 21.81
CA GLY A 245 -12.74 -19.87 20.99
C GLY A 245 -14.05 -19.83 21.78
N VAL A 246 -14.02 -19.23 22.97
CA VAL A 246 -15.19 -19.13 23.86
C VAL A 246 -16.16 -18.04 23.37
N ASP A 247 -17.45 -18.24 23.65
CA ASP A 247 -18.51 -17.22 23.57
C ASP A 247 -18.03 -15.93 24.25
N VAL A 248 -17.89 -14.85 23.47
CA VAL A 248 -17.55 -13.53 24.00
C VAL A 248 -18.85 -12.92 24.52
N ASP A 249 -18.81 -12.39 25.74
CA ASP A 249 -19.95 -11.68 26.33
C ASP A 249 -20.38 -10.55 25.39
N PRO A 250 -21.65 -10.50 24.93
CA PRO A 250 -22.14 -9.42 24.09
C PRO A 250 -21.91 -8.02 24.69
N ALA A 251 -21.93 -7.89 26.02
CA ALA A 251 -21.67 -6.62 26.68
C ALA A 251 -20.20 -6.17 26.51
N LEU A 252 -19.25 -7.10 26.60
CA LEU A 252 -17.84 -6.80 26.32
C LEU A 252 -17.62 -6.40 24.87
N LEU A 253 -18.39 -7.01 23.95
CA LEU A 253 -18.32 -6.66 22.54
C LEU A 253 -18.84 -5.24 22.26
N ASP A 254 -19.95 -4.86 22.89
CA ASP A 254 -20.53 -3.51 22.79
C ASP A 254 -19.60 -2.45 23.41
N ASP A 255 -18.95 -2.76 24.54
CA ASP A 255 -17.96 -1.90 25.17
C ASP A 255 -16.72 -1.71 24.26
N ALA A 256 -16.22 -2.80 23.67
CA ALA A 256 -15.10 -2.77 22.74
C ALA A 256 -15.40 -1.99 21.44
N VAL A 257 -16.63 -2.13 20.90
CA VAL A 257 -17.13 -1.32 19.79
C VAL A 257 -17.16 0.16 20.18
N THR A 258 -17.66 0.48 21.36
CA THR A 258 -17.76 1.85 21.87
C THR A 258 -16.38 2.49 22.04
N ASP A 259 -15.43 1.76 22.61
CA ASP A 259 -14.06 2.25 22.79
C ASP A 259 -13.30 2.38 21.47
N LEU A 260 -13.51 1.47 20.52
CA LEU A 260 -13.03 1.63 19.15
C LEU A 260 -13.63 2.89 18.49
N GLN A 261 -14.92 3.14 18.63
CA GLN A 261 -15.55 4.34 18.08
C GLN A 261 -14.97 5.64 18.66
N ARG A 262 -14.78 5.69 19.98
CA ARG A 262 -14.14 6.83 20.68
C ARG A 262 -12.72 7.07 20.18
N LEU A 263 -11.96 5.99 20.04
CA LEU A 263 -10.61 6.00 19.50
C LEU A 263 -10.57 6.58 18.09
N LEU A 264 -11.44 6.11 17.21
CA LEU A 264 -11.54 6.60 15.83
C LEU A 264 -11.98 8.07 15.77
N ASP A 265 -12.93 8.50 16.61
CA ASP A 265 -13.35 9.91 16.68
C ASP A 265 -12.22 10.83 17.17
N ALA A 266 -11.43 10.39 18.14
CA ALA A 266 -10.27 11.13 18.62
C ALA A 266 -9.20 11.27 17.51
N VAL A 267 -8.92 10.19 16.77
CA VAL A 267 -7.99 10.20 15.62
C VAL A 267 -8.51 11.11 14.50
N ALA A 268 -9.81 11.13 14.24
CA ALA A 268 -10.44 12.05 13.28
C ALA A 268 -10.49 13.51 13.77
N GLY A 269 -10.08 13.80 15.02
CA GLY A 269 -10.13 15.13 15.61
C GLY A 269 -11.55 15.61 15.94
N ARG A 270 -12.52 14.71 16.04
CA ARG A 270 -13.90 15.05 16.40
C ARG A 270 -14.03 15.09 17.92
N ARG A 271 -14.42 16.24 18.46
CA ARG A 271 -14.81 16.32 19.88
C ARG A 271 -16.16 15.64 20.05
N HIS A 272 -16.24 14.66 20.94
CA HIS A 272 -17.53 14.17 21.42
C HIS A 272 -18.33 15.35 22.00
N ALA A 273 -19.53 15.58 21.48
CA ALA A 273 -20.52 16.37 22.20
C ALA A 273 -20.92 15.53 23.42
N ALA A 274 -20.59 16.04 24.61
CA ALA A 274 -21.03 15.48 25.88
C ALA A 274 -22.55 15.53 26.02
#